data_AF-A0A6G8CMP7-F1
#
_entry.id   AF-A0A6G8CMP7-F1
#
_cell.length_a   1.000
_cell.length_b   1.000
_cell.length_c   1.000
_cell.angle_alpha   90.00
_cell.angle_beta   90.00
_cell.angle_gamma   90.00
#
_symmetry.space_group_name_H-M   'P 1'
#
loop_
_entity.id
_entity.type
_entity.pdbx_description
1 polymer ?
#
loop_
_entity_poly.entity_id
_entity_poly.type
_entity_poly.pdbx_seq_one_letter_code
_entity_poly.pdbx_strand_id
1 'polypeptide(L)'
;MSTSLAPPDDWLVHRGRYVNVTFLLQSDEKELLIRIHEGAIESIKSGPFVMPRWTFRLAADASSWDKYFASTPTPGFHDLMAMIKFKHLRLEGDQHSFMSNLLYFKDLIRSLKGVVQ
;
A
#
# COMPACT_ATOMS: atom_id res chain seq x y z
N MET A 1 4.47 7.82 18.64
CA MET A 1 3.07 7.43 18.86
C MET A 1 2.82 6.19 18.01
N SER A 2 2.62 5.04 18.64
CA SER A 2 2.42 3.77 17.95
C SER A 2 0.98 3.70 17.47
N THR A 3 0.75 4.04 16.20
CA THR A 3 -0.56 3.89 15.55
C THR A 3 -0.90 2.40 15.54
N SER A 4 -1.85 2.00 16.38
CA SER A 4 -2.35 0.64 16.46
C SER A 4 -3.05 0.29 15.15
N LEU A 5 -2.38 -0.44 14.26
CA LEU A 5 -3.05 -1.10 13.14
C LEU A 5 -3.96 -2.19 13.71
N ALA A 6 -5.21 -2.25 13.26
CA ALA A 6 -6.03 -3.42 13.51
C ALA A 6 -5.26 -4.66 13.01
N PRO A 7 -5.25 -5.78 13.76
CA PRO A 7 -4.58 -6.98 13.30
C PRO A 7 -5.14 -7.31 11.90
N PRO A 8 -4.27 -7.54 10.89
CA PRO A 8 -4.74 -7.92 9.58
C PRO A 8 -5.62 -9.16 9.76
N ASP A 9 -6.86 -9.13 9.25
CA ASP A 9 -7.79 -10.26 9.31
C ASP A 9 -7.02 -11.55 8.98
N ASP A 10 -7.20 -12.62 9.76
CA ASP A 10 -6.47 -13.90 9.57
C ASP A 10 -6.49 -14.39 8.11
N TRP A 11 -7.57 -14.04 7.39
CA TRP A 11 -7.72 -14.28 5.96
C TRP A 11 -6.69 -13.57 5.08
N LEU A 12 -6.37 -12.29 5.37
CA LEU A 12 -5.40 -11.51 4.61
C LEU A 12 -4.00 -12.12 4.73
N VAL A 13 -3.60 -12.48 5.95
CA VAL A 13 -2.33 -13.16 6.22
C VAL A 13 -2.30 -14.52 5.49
N HIS A 14 -3.37 -15.31 5.62
CA HIS A 14 -3.45 -16.62 4.96
C HIS A 14 -3.36 -16.52 3.42
N ARG A 15 -4.07 -15.56 2.81
CA ARG A 15 -4.00 -15.29 1.37
C ARG A 15 -2.59 -14.88 0.95
N GLY A 16 -1.93 -14.05 1.75
CA GLY A 16 -0.60 -13.52 1.51
C GLY A 16 0.56 -14.40 1.98
N ARG A 17 0.33 -15.62 2.47
CA ARG A 17 1.35 -16.44 3.16
C ARG A 17 2.68 -16.67 2.41
N TYR A 18 2.70 -16.52 1.09
CA TYR A 18 3.92 -16.63 0.27
C TYR A 18 4.52 -15.27 -0.13
N VAL A 19 3.89 -14.17 0.27
CA VAL A 19 4.32 -12.81 -0.02
C VAL A 19 5.40 -12.41 0.98
N ASN A 20 6.60 -12.16 0.45
CA ASN A 20 7.74 -11.63 1.17
C ASN A 20 8.32 -10.48 0.36
N VAL A 21 8.00 -9.24 0.76
CA VAL A 21 8.37 -8.06 -0.03
C VAL A 21 8.59 -6.86 0.87
N THR A 22 9.49 -5.96 0.48
CA THR A 22 9.55 -4.60 1.02
C THR A 22 9.11 -3.63 -0.06
N PHE A 23 8.08 -2.84 0.19
CA PHE A 23 7.57 -1.87 -0.77
C PHE A 23 7.44 -0.49 -0.13
N LEU A 24 7.41 0.53 -0.98
CA LEU A 24 7.22 1.91 -0.55
C LEU A 24 5.79 2.37 -0.88
N LEU A 25 5.17 3.05 0.06
CA LEU A 25 3.89 3.75 -0.14
C LEU A 25 4.14 5.24 0.08
N GLN A 26 3.77 6.07 -0.88
CA GLN A 26 4.07 7.49 -0.86
C GLN A 26 2.79 8.31 -0.99
N SER A 27 2.65 9.30 -0.09
CA SER A 27 1.64 10.36 -0.13
C SER A 27 2.37 11.71 -0.15
N ASP A 28 2.34 12.40 -1.28
CA ASP A 28 3.12 13.63 -1.50
C ASP A 28 4.61 13.45 -1.14
N GLU A 29 5.10 14.15 -0.11
CA GLU A 29 6.48 14.05 0.39
C GLU A 29 6.67 12.99 1.49
N LYS A 30 5.56 12.42 2.00
CA LYS A 30 5.61 11.40 3.04
C LYS A 30 5.80 10.02 2.43
N GLU A 31 6.67 9.24 3.05
CA GLU A 31 6.98 7.88 2.64
C GLU A 31 6.74 6.90 3.79
N LEU A 32 6.21 5.73 3.46
CA LEU A 32 6.11 4.57 4.33
C LEU A 32 6.86 3.41 3.68
N LEU A 33 7.89 2.90 4.35
CA LEU A 33 8.58 1.69 3.97
C LEU A 33 7.95 0.52 4.72
N ILE A 34 7.30 -0.37 3.99
CA ILE A 34 6.50 -1.46 4.56
C ILE A 34 7.18 -2.79 4.20
N ARG A 35 7.51 -3.59 5.22
CA ARG A 35 8.03 -4.94 5.05
C ARG A 35 6.94 -5.96 5.38
N ILE A 36 6.65 -6.82 4.40
CA ILE A 36 5.77 -7.97 4.51
C ILE A 36 6.63 -9.23 4.64
N HIS A 37 6.30 -10.07 5.62
CA HIS A 37 6.87 -11.40 5.81
C HIS A 37 5.72 -12.40 5.99
N GLU A 38 5.69 -13.43 5.15
CA GLU A 38 4.63 -14.46 5.15
C GLU A 38 3.20 -13.86 5.20
N GLY A 39 2.97 -12.79 4.44
CA GLY A 39 1.67 -12.12 4.37
C GLY A 39 1.32 -11.20 5.54
N ALA A 40 2.12 -11.18 6.60
CA ALA A 40 1.97 -10.26 7.73
C ALA A 40 2.83 -9.00 7.55
N ILE A 41 2.33 -7.86 8.02
CA ILE A 41 3.14 -6.64 8.14
C ILE A 41 4.15 -6.86 9.28
N GLU A 42 5.42 -7.02 8.94
CA GLU A 42 6.48 -7.15 9.94
C GLU A 42 6.95 -5.79 10.45
N SER A 43 7.01 -4.78 9.57
CA SER A 43 7.33 -3.41 9.99
C SER A 43 6.77 -2.35 9.05
N ILE A 44 6.46 -1.19 9.64
CA ILE A 44 6.15 0.05 8.92
C ILE A 44 7.11 1.11 9.46
N LYS A 45 7.89 1.73 8.58
CA LYS A 45 8.78 2.84 8.93
C LYS A 45 8.33 4.08 8.18
N SER A 46 8.23 5.20 8.86
CA SER A 46 7.97 6.49 8.24
C SER A 46 9.28 7.16 7.82
N GLY A 47 9.27 7.75 6.63
CA GLY A 47 10.37 8.52 6.09
C GLY A 47 10.44 9.94 6.65
N PRO A 48 11.22 10.82 6.00
CA PRO A 48 11.86 10.63 4.69
C PRO A 48 13.03 9.64 4.73
N PHE A 49 13.32 8.99 3.58
CA PHE A 49 14.45 8.07 3.45
C PHE A 49 15.47 8.55 2.42
N VAL A 50 16.75 8.24 2.65
CA VAL A 50 17.80 8.38 1.65
C VAL A 50 18.07 7.01 1.02
N MET A 51 17.66 6.83 -0.24
CA MET A 51 17.85 5.60 -1.02
C MET A 51 17.40 4.31 -0.29
N PRO A 52 16.15 4.22 0.20
CA PRO A 52 15.65 2.99 0.81
C PRO A 52 15.64 1.84 -0.21
N ARG A 53 15.86 0.61 0.26
CA ARG A 53 15.67 -0.58 -0.58
C ARG A 53 14.20 -0.99 -0.57
N TRP A 54 13.60 -1.05 -1.76
CA TRP A 54 12.22 -1.48 -1.99
C TRP A 54 12.12 -2.21 -3.34
N THR A 55 11.12 -3.07 -3.49
CA THR A 55 10.84 -3.83 -4.72
C THR A 55 9.97 -3.03 -5.68
N PHE A 56 8.87 -2.48 -5.17
CA PHE A 56 8.02 -1.55 -5.90
C PHE A 56 7.60 -0.37 -5.03
N ARG A 57 7.13 0.70 -5.68
CA ARG A 57 6.57 1.89 -5.03
C ARG A 57 5.18 2.19 -5.56
N LEU A 58 4.26 2.49 -4.65
CA LEU A 58 2.93 3.02 -4.92
C LEU A 58 2.91 4.50 -4.51
N ALA A 59 2.85 5.42 -5.48
CA ALA A 59 2.94 6.86 -5.22
C ALA A 59 1.71 7.61 -5.76
N ALA A 60 1.02 8.34 -4.90
CA ALA A 60 -0.06 9.25 -5.23
C ALA A 60 0.00 10.50 -4.33
N ASP A 61 -0.74 11.55 -4.68
CA ASP A 61 -0.92 12.71 -3.79
C ASP A 61 -1.89 12.38 -2.64
N ALA A 62 -1.85 13.16 -1.55
CA ALA A 62 -2.74 12.95 -0.40
C ALA A 62 -4.22 12.99 -0.80
N SER A 63 -4.60 13.88 -1.71
CA SER A 63 -5.99 14.01 -2.17
C SER A 63 -6.52 12.74 -2.86
N SER A 64 -5.63 12.00 -3.53
CA SER A 64 -5.93 10.77 -4.23
C SER A 64 -6.08 9.61 -3.26
N TRP A 65 -5.25 9.56 -2.21
CA TRP A 65 -5.43 8.62 -1.11
C TRP A 65 -6.72 8.89 -0.34
N ASP A 66 -7.04 10.15 -0.04
CA ASP A 66 -8.30 10.53 0.62
C ASP A 66 -9.53 10.05 -0.16
N LYS A 67 -9.54 10.26 -1.48
CA LYS A 67 -10.63 9.77 -2.36
C LYS A 67 -10.70 8.24 -2.41
N TYR A 68 -9.56 7.56 -2.37
CA TYR A 68 -9.49 6.09 -2.32
C TYR A 68 -10.04 5.53 -1.01
N PHE A 69 -9.72 6.17 0.12
CA PHE A 69 -10.17 5.77 1.45
C PHE A 69 -11.56 6.28 1.86
N ALA A 70 -12.19 7.10 1.01
CA ALA A 70 -13.55 7.58 1.21
C ALA A 70 -14.53 6.39 1.36
N SER A 71 -15.55 6.55 2.22
CA SER A 71 -16.57 5.51 2.40
C SER A 71 -17.31 5.18 1.10
N THR A 72 -17.44 6.16 0.21
CA THR A 72 -17.99 6.01 -1.13
C THR A 72 -17.01 6.65 -2.14
N PRO A 73 -16.03 5.88 -2.66
CA PRO A 73 -15.05 6.41 -3.60
C PRO A 73 -15.70 6.86 -4.90
N THR A 74 -15.24 7.96 -5.46
CA THR A 74 -15.66 8.41 -6.80
C THR A 74 -15.10 7.47 -7.88
N PRO A 75 -15.70 7.43 -9.08
CA PRO A 75 -15.13 6.70 -10.22
C PRO A 75 -13.66 7.08 -10.44
N GLY A 76 -12.80 6.08 -10.64
CA GLY A 76 -11.34 6.27 -10.73
C GLY A 76 -10.58 6.04 -9.41
N PHE A 77 -11.27 6.09 -8.26
CA PHE A 77 -10.65 5.91 -6.93
C PHE A 77 -11.18 4.69 -6.17
N HIS A 78 -12.07 3.89 -6.76
CA HIS A 78 -12.68 2.73 -6.10
C HIS A 78 -11.73 1.54 -5.89
N ASP A 79 -10.64 1.45 -6.65
CA ASP A 79 -9.59 0.47 -6.45
C ASP A 79 -8.23 0.94 -7.03
N LEU A 80 -7.14 0.27 -6.63
CA LEU A 80 -5.78 0.64 -7.05
C LEU A 80 -5.59 0.59 -8.56
N MET A 81 -6.24 -0.35 -9.26
CA MET A 81 -6.14 -0.45 -10.72
C MET A 81 -6.86 0.67 -11.43
N ALA A 82 -8.00 1.12 -10.90
CA ALA A 82 -8.66 2.32 -11.40
C ALA A 82 -7.73 3.55 -11.24
N MET A 83 -7.11 3.71 -10.07
CA MET A 83 -6.17 4.81 -9.85
C MET A 83 -4.95 4.74 -10.79
N ILE A 84 -4.39 3.55 -11.03
CA ILE A 84 -3.30 3.35 -11.99
C ILE A 84 -3.76 3.69 -13.41
N LYS A 85 -4.93 3.19 -13.84
CA LYS A 85 -5.48 3.43 -15.18
C LYS A 85 -5.70 4.92 -15.46
N PHE A 86 -6.22 5.66 -14.47
CA PHE A 86 -6.46 7.10 -14.58
C PHE A 86 -5.26 7.96 -14.18
N LYS A 87 -4.10 7.34 -13.93
CA LYS A 87 -2.82 8.01 -13.57
C LYS A 87 -2.87 8.79 -12.25
N HIS A 88 -3.79 8.47 -11.35
CA HIS A 88 -3.82 8.97 -9.97
C HIS A 88 -2.79 8.26 -9.08
N LEU A 89 -2.43 7.02 -9.41
CA LEU A 89 -1.44 6.21 -8.70
C LEU A 89 -0.34 5.77 -9.65
N ARG A 90 0.91 6.03 -9.28
CA ARG A 90 2.09 5.51 -10.00
C ARG A 90 2.57 4.23 -9.32
N LEU A 91 2.75 3.18 -10.12
CA LEU A 91 3.40 1.93 -9.72
C LEU A 91 4.78 1.87 -10.38
N GLU A 92 5.84 1.95 -9.57
CA GLU A 92 7.23 1.98 -10.03
C GLU A 92 8.03 0.77 -9.50
N GLY A 93 9.16 0.47 -10.13
CA GLY A 93 10.02 -0.68 -9.79
C GLY A 93 9.57 -2.00 -10.41
N ASP A 94 9.83 -3.10 -9.70
CA ASP A 94 9.40 -4.43 -10.13
C ASP A 94 7.92 -4.66 -9.82
N GLN A 95 7.09 -4.44 -10.84
CA GLN A 95 5.64 -4.57 -10.77
C GLN A 95 5.17 -6.02 -10.62
N HIS A 96 6.01 -7.02 -10.93
CA HIS A 96 5.60 -8.42 -10.92
C HIS A 96 5.11 -8.85 -9.53
N SER A 97 5.83 -8.45 -8.48
CA SER A 97 5.45 -8.75 -7.09
C SER A 97 4.06 -8.21 -6.74
N PHE A 98 3.73 -6.99 -7.18
CA PHE A 98 2.42 -6.38 -6.98
C PHE A 98 1.33 -7.09 -7.80
N MET A 99 1.57 -7.31 -9.10
CA MET A 99 0.58 -7.87 -10.01
C MET A 99 0.25 -9.33 -9.71
N SER A 100 1.24 -10.16 -9.38
CA SER A 100 1.06 -11.56 -9.02
C SER A 100 0.28 -11.74 -7.71
N ASN A 101 0.20 -10.70 -6.86
CA ASN A 101 -0.48 -10.72 -5.57
C ASN A 101 -1.54 -9.60 -5.45
N LEU A 102 -2.14 -9.18 -6.58
CA LEU A 102 -2.98 -7.98 -6.65
C LEU A 102 -4.11 -7.92 -5.61
N LEU A 103 -4.84 -9.03 -5.41
CA LEU A 103 -5.94 -9.06 -4.45
C LEU A 103 -5.45 -8.91 -3.00
N TYR A 104 -4.28 -9.48 -2.67
CA TYR A 104 -3.67 -9.29 -1.36
C TYR A 104 -3.30 -7.81 -1.15
N PHE A 105 -2.63 -7.17 -2.12
CA PHE A 105 -2.26 -5.76 -1.99
C PHE A 105 -3.47 -4.82 -1.99
N LYS A 106 -4.54 -5.12 -2.73
CA LYS A 106 -5.78 -4.33 -2.66
C LYS A 106 -6.38 -4.33 -1.25
N ASP A 107 -6.45 -5.49 -0.61
CA ASP A 107 -7.00 -5.62 0.74
C ASP A 107 -6.05 -5.05 1.80
N LEU A 108 -4.73 -5.26 1.64
CA LEU A 108 -3.70 -4.69 2.49
C LEU A 108 -3.73 -3.16 2.47
N ILE A 109 -3.72 -2.52 1.29
CA ILE A 109 -3.72 -1.06 1.22
C ILE A 109 -5.02 -0.50 1.81
N ARG A 110 -6.15 -1.17 1.64
CA ARG A 110 -7.42 -0.78 2.28
C ARG A 110 -7.34 -0.84 3.81
N SER A 111 -6.63 -1.81 4.39
CA SER A 111 -6.46 -1.92 5.85
C SER A 111 -5.50 -0.87 6.44
N LEU A 112 -4.65 -0.26 5.61
CA LEU A 112 -3.75 0.83 5.99
C LEU A 112 -4.44 2.21 6.07
N LYS A 113 -5.78 2.27 5.97
CA LYS A 113 -6.53 3.51 6.17
C LYS A 113 -6.15 4.17 7.50
N GLY A 114 -5.81 5.45 7.47
CA GLY A 114 -5.38 6.22 8.65
C GLY A 114 -3.89 6.11 8.98
N VAL A 115 -3.16 5.19 8.34
CA VAL A 115 -1.68 5.16 8.36
C VAL A 115 -1.13 5.98 7.19
N VAL A 116 -1.81 5.92 6.04
CA VAL A 116 -1.53 6.74 4.86
C VAL A 116 -2.28 8.07 4.99
N GLN A 117 -1.56 9.19 4.95
CA GLN A 117 -2.10 10.57 4.96
C GLN A 117 -1.36 11.43 3.95
#